data_AF-A0A452QCP5-F1
#
_entry.id   AF-A0A452QCP5-F1
#
_cell.length_a   1.000
_cell.length_b   1.000
_cell.length_c   1.000
_cell.angle_alpha   90.00
_cell.angle_beta   90.00
_cell.angle_gamma   90.00
#
_symmetry.space_group_name_H-M   'P 1'
#
loop_
_entity.id
_entity.type
_entity.pdbx_description
1 polymer ?
#
loop_
_entity_poly.entity_id
_entity_poly.type
_entity_poly.pdbx_seq_one_letter_code
_entity_poly.pdbx_strand_id
1 'polypeptide(L)'
;MDYLTFFLAILHVYGALCEEMFWDTTVKLAENMSLECIYSSLDTLTQMEWLKINTTNRELIAIFSPTYGLSVKPPYTDRVYFLNSTMVPNDMTLSFHNVSEADVGFYSCFLHTFPHGHWEKVIQVVASDRFEIAVPSNSHIISEAGENVTLTCQLPGKWPVHQVTWEKIQPHQIDLLTSCNFVGCG
;
A
#
# COMPACT_ATOMS: atom_id res chain seq x y z
N MET A 1 -31.96 -17.80 29.63
CA MET A 1 -30.81 -17.03 29.14
C MET A 1 -30.77 -17.23 27.64
N ASP A 2 -31.10 -16.17 26.92
CA ASP A 2 -31.67 -16.25 25.59
C ASP A 2 -30.66 -16.64 24.51
N TYR A 3 -31.03 -17.65 23.73
CA TYR A 3 -30.29 -18.09 22.55
C TYR A 3 -30.05 -16.93 21.57
N LEU A 4 -30.98 -15.97 21.53
CA LEU A 4 -30.90 -14.75 20.73
C LEU A 4 -29.73 -13.85 21.14
N THR A 5 -29.45 -13.69 22.44
CA THR A 5 -28.33 -12.85 22.89
C THR A 5 -26.99 -13.52 22.59
N PHE A 6 -26.94 -14.84 22.62
CA PHE A 6 -25.75 -15.61 22.23
C PHE A 6 -25.48 -15.51 20.73
N PHE A 7 -26.53 -15.63 19.90
CA PHE A 7 -26.41 -15.45 18.44
C PHE A 7 -26.00 -14.03 18.07
N LEU A 8 -26.61 -13.02 18.69
CA LEU A 8 -26.22 -11.63 18.49
C LEU A 8 -24.77 -11.42 18.93
N ALA A 9 -24.35 -11.93 20.08
CA ALA A 9 -22.96 -11.82 20.54
C ALA A 9 -21.98 -12.47 19.56
N ILE A 10 -22.27 -13.67 19.04
CA ILE A 10 -21.45 -14.34 18.03
C ILE A 10 -21.38 -13.49 16.75
N LEU A 11 -22.50 -12.95 16.26
CA LEU A 11 -22.53 -12.15 15.04
C LEU A 11 -21.72 -10.85 15.19
N HIS A 12 -21.82 -10.18 16.34
CA HIS A 12 -21.03 -8.98 16.63
C HIS A 12 -19.54 -9.28 16.76
N VAL A 13 -19.17 -10.42 17.34
CA VAL A 13 -17.76 -10.87 17.44
C VAL A 13 -17.19 -11.19 16.06
N TYR A 14 -17.95 -11.85 15.18
CA TYR A 14 -17.52 -12.11 13.80
C TYR A 14 -17.43 -10.82 12.97
N GLY A 15 -18.37 -9.88 13.14
CA GLY A 15 -18.33 -8.58 12.46
C GLY A 15 -17.16 -7.68 12.88
N ALA A 16 -16.71 -7.78 14.13
CA ALA A 16 -15.55 -7.03 14.64
C ALA A 16 -14.19 -7.62 14.21
N LEU A 17 -14.15 -8.86 13.70
CA LEU A 17 -12.91 -9.55 13.35
C LEU A 17 -12.48 -9.37 11.88
N CYS A 18 -13.35 -8.82 11.04
CA CYS A 18 -13.08 -8.61 9.62
C CYS A 18 -12.85 -7.11 9.35
N GLU A 19 -11.77 -6.56 9.89
CA GLU A 19 -11.27 -5.26 9.44
C GLU A 19 -10.58 -5.51 8.10
N GLU A 20 -11.19 -5.06 7.00
CA GLU A 20 -10.57 -5.17 5.68
C GLU A 20 -9.30 -4.32 5.66
N MET A 21 -8.17 -4.95 5.36
CA MET A 21 -6.90 -4.26 5.22
C MET A 21 -6.92 -3.46 3.91
N PHE A 22 -6.75 -2.14 3.98
CA PHE A 22 -6.60 -1.29 2.80
C PHE A 22 -5.12 -1.17 2.41
N TRP A 23 -4.86 -1.09 1.10
CA TRP A 23 -3.51 -0.89 0.56
C TRP A 23 -3.50 0.13 -0.58
N ASP A 24 -2.40 0.87 -0.69
CA ASP A 24 -2.22 1.95 -1.67
C ASP A 24 -1.66 1.44 -2.99
N THR A 25 -0.92 0.34 -2.97
CA THR A 25 -0.22 -0.17 -4.15
C THR A 25 -0.18 -1.68 -4.16
N THR A 26 -0.44 -2.27 -5.32
CA THR A 26 -0.24 -3.71 -5.58
C THR A 26 1.00 -3.88 -6.46
N VAL A 27 1.97 -4.67 -6.02
CA VAL A 27 3.22 -4.95 -6.73
C VAL A 27 3.28 -6.42 -7.11
N LYS A 28 3.71 -6.69 -8.34
CA LYS A 28 3.97 -8.03 -8.82
C LYS A 28 5.27 -8.58 -8.22
N LEU A 29 5.23 -9.78 -7.63
CA LEU A 29 6.42 -10.50 -7.20
C LEU A 29 7.37 -10.74 -8.41
N ALA A 30 8.60 -10.27 -8.29
CA ALA A 30 9.65 -10.38 -9.32
C ALA A 30 11.04 -10.44 -8.68
N GLU A 31 12.03 -11.00 -9.37
CA GLU A 31 13.40 -11.23 -8.85
C GLU A 31 14.07 -9.95 -8.32
N ASN A 32 13.84 -8.82 -9.00
CA ASN A 32 14.36 -7.50 -8.63
C ASN A 32 13.20 -6.56 -8.28
N MET A 33 12.30 -6.98 -7.38
CA MET A 33 11.20 -6.12 -6.94
C MET A 33 11.68 -5.01 -6.00
N SER A 34 11.10 -3.83 -6.18
CA SER A 34 11.28 -2.68 -5.29
C SER A 34 9.90 -2.18 -4.86
N LEU A 35 9.75 -1.94 -3.56
CA LEU A 35 8.54 -1.40 -2.96
C LEU A 35 8.71 0.11 -2.81
N GLU A 36 8.18 0.84 -3.79
CA GLU A 36 8.35 2.29 -3.87
C GLU A 36 7.70 2.99 -2.67
N CYS A 37 8.50 3.78 -1.96
CA CYS A 37 8.03 4.62 -0.86
C CYS A 37 8.62 6.02 -0.99
N ILE A 38 7.90 6.87 -1.71
CA ILE A 38 8.27 8.25 -1.97
C ILE A 38 7.31 9.18 -1.23
N TYR A 39 7.88 10.07 -0.42
CA TYR A 39 7.13 11.04 0.37
C TYR A 39 7.35 12.46 -0.16
N SER A 40 6.31 13.05 -0.75
CA SER A 40 6.41 14.30 -1.49
C SER A 40 6.25 15.58 -0.65
N SER A 41 6.12 15.47 0.68
CA SER A 41 6.00 16.64 1.57
C SER A 41 7.37 17.29 1.84
N LEU A 42 7.35 18.52 2.33
CA LEU A 42 8.54 19.27 2.80
C LEU A 42 8.79 19.09 4.30
N ASP A 43 8.14 18.10 4.92
CA ASP A 43 8.25 17.85 6.35
C ASP A 43 9.61 17.28 6.74
N THR A 44 9.96 17.48 8.00
CA THR A 44 11.19 16.90 8.54
C THR A 44 10.94 15.45 8.95
N LEU A 45 11.57 14.50 8.26
CA LEU A 45 11.57 13.09 8.65
C LEU A 45 12.31 12.92 9.98
N THR A 46 11.68 12.27 10.96
CA THR A 46 12.28 11.94 12.25
C THR A 46 12.63 10.46 12.37
N GLN A 47 11.81 9.59 11.76
CA GLN A 47 12.03 8.14 11.72
C GLN A 47 11.27 7.52 10.54
N MET A 48 11.83 6.46 9.95
CA MET A 48 11.16 5.62 8.96
C MET A 48 11.24 4.16 9.39
N GLU A 49 10.16 3.42 9.20
CA GLU A 49 10.07 1.99 9.45
C GLU A 49 9.51 1.25 8.23
N TRP A 50 10.18 0.18 7.83
CA TRP A 50 9.61 -0.83 6.95
C TRP A 50 9.12 -2.00 7.79
N LEU A 51 7.86 -2.36 7.59
CA LEU A 51 7.17 -3.37 8.36
C LEU A 51 6.58 -4.41 7.40
N LYS A 52 6.74 -5.70 7.69
CA LYS A 52 5.95 -6.77 7.07
C LYS A 52 4.71 -6.98 7.90
N ILE A 53 3.55 -6.91 7.26
CA ILE A 53 2.25 -7.09 7.91
C ILE A 53 1.81 -8.53 7.70
N ASN A 54 1.71 -9.24 8.80
CA ASN A 54 1.09 -10.55 8.91
C ASN A 54 -0.31 -10.39 9.52
N THR A 55 -1.09 -11.47 9.63
CA THR A 55 -2.50 -11.46 10.07
C THR A 55 -2.82 -10.57 11.27
N THR A 56 -1.95 -10.53 12.28
CA THR A 56 -2.14 -9.68 13.47
C THR A 56 -0.87 -8.99 13.96
N ASN A 57 0.24 -9.12 13.24
CA ASN A 57 1.55 -8.64 13.70
C ASN A 57 2.26 -7.83 12.61
N ARG A 58 2.99 -6.80 13.04
CA ARG A 58 3.85 -5.96 12.21
C ARG A 58 5.30 -6.30 12.55
N GLU A 59 5.96 -7.05 11.69
CA GLU A 59 7.36 -7.42 11.85
C GLU A 59 8.26 -6.32 11.28
N LEU A 60 9.16 -5.77 12.10
CA LEU A 60 10.10 -4.74 11.67
C LEU A 60 11.18 -5.33 10.75
N ILE A 61 11.20 -4.86 9.50
CA ILE A 61 12.22 -5.19 8.49
C ILE A 61 13.43 -4.28 8.67
N ALA A 62 13.19 -2.98 8.67
CA ALA A 62 14.24 -1.97 8.74
C ALA A 62 13.71 -0.71 9.42
N ILE A 63 14.61 0.00 10.10
CA ILE A 63 14.34 1.29 10.72
C ILE A 63 15.45 2.27 10.36
N PHE A 64 15.08 3.49 10.00
CA PHE A 64 16.01 4.58 9.73
C PHE A 64 15.75 5.74 10.68
N SER A 65 16.83 6.30 11.21
CA SER A 65 16.84 7.56 11.94
C SER A 65 17.85 8.50 11.30
N PRO A 66 17.51 9.79 11.08
CA PRO A 66 18.48 10.78 10.59
C PRO A 66 19.72 10.90 11.48
N THR A 67 19.61 10.61 12.78
CA THR A 67 20.72 10.71 13.75
C THR A 67 21.52 9.42 13.88
N TYR A 68 20.88 8.25 13.76
CA TYR A 68 21.52 6.95 14.01
C TYR A 68 21.75 6.12 12.74
N GLY A 69 21.24 6.56 11.60
CA GLY A 69 21.32 5.85 10.34
C GLY A 69 20.33 4.69 10.23
N LEU A 70 20.60 3.80 9.28
CA LEU A 70 19.76 2.65 8.94
C LEU A 70 20.14 1.41 9.78
N SER A 71 19.13 0.71 10.29
CA SER A 71 19.24 -0.59 10.95
C SER A 71 18.26 -1.58 10.32
N VAL A 72 18.79 -2.59 9.62
CA VAL A 72 18.01 -3.71 9.07
C VAL A 72 18.00 -4.86 10.08
N LYS A 73 16.84 -5.47 10.32
CA LYS A 73 16.68 -6.56 11.30
C LYS A 73 16.86 -7.93 10.62
N PRO A 74 17.48 -8.90 11.30
CA PRO A 74 17.39 -10.30 10.87
C PRO A 74 15.92 -10.74 10.84
N PRO A 75 15.49 -11.55 9.84
CA PRO A 75 16.29 -12.24 8.82
C PRO A 75 16.53 -11.42 7.52
N TYR A 76 16.22 -10.13 7.48
CA TYR A 76 16.23 -9.31 6.26
C TYR A 76 17.60 -8.73 5.88
N THR A 77 18.60 -8.82 6.76
CA THR A 77 19.91 -8.17 6.61
C THR A 77 20.59 -8.37 5.25
N ASP A 78 20.57 -9.59 4.71
CA ASP A 78 21.19 -9.91 3.41
C ASP A 78 20.17 -10.02 2.26
N ARG A 79 18.90 -9.66 2.54
CA ARG A 79 17.78 -9.81 1.61
C ARG A 79 17.22 -8.49 1.12
N VAL A 80 17.43 -7.39 1.86
CA VAL A 80 16.91 -6.07 1.48
C VAL A 80 18.00 -5.02 1.44
N TYR A 81 17.81 -4.04 0.57
CA TYR A 81 18.71 -2.92 0.42
C TYR A 81 17.96 -1.66 -0.01
N PHE A 82 18.63 -0.52 0.16
CA PHE A 82 18.14 0.80 -0.24
C PHE A 82 19.11 1.34 -1.29
N LEU A 83 18.62 1.68 -2.48
CA LEU A 83 19.45 2.09 -3.62
C LEU A 83 20.27 3.36 -3.34
N ASN A 84 19.72 4.27 -2.53
CA ASN A 84 20.40 5.49 -2.10
C ASN A 84 21.00 5.27 -0.71
N SER A 85 22.29 4.96 -0.63
CA SER A 85 23.03 4.79 0.64
C SER A 85 23.03 6.06 1.49
N THR A 86 22.92 7.22 0.85
CA THR A 86 22.45 8.46 1.45
C THR A 86 20.96 8.53 1.18
N MET A 87 20.12 7.98 2.05
CA MET A 87 18.66 8.10 1.94
C MET A 87 18.32 9.55 1.57
N VAL A 88 17.92 9.77 0.32
CA VAL A 88 17.37 11.05 -0.11
C VAL A 88 16.18 11.25 0.82
N PRO A 89 15.99 12.41 1.49
CA PRO A 89 15.04 12.53 2.61
C PRO A 89 13.61 12.06 2.29
N ASN A 90 13.28 11.92 1.01
CA ASN A 90 11.96 11.63 0.50
C ASN A 90 11.84 10.27 -0.20
N ASP A 91 12.91 9.50 -0.41
CA ASP A 91 12.86 8.19 -1.09
C ASP A 91 13.39 7.07 -0.20
N MET A 92 12.46 6.30 0.35
CA MET A 92 12.69 5.21 1.29
C MET A 92 12.40 3.85 0.65
N THR A 93 12.49 3.75 -0.68
CA THR A 93 12.16 2.53 -1.44
C THR A 93 12.95 1.31 -0.99
N LEU A 94 12.23 0.24 -0.62
CA LEU A 94 12.81 -1.04 -0.17
C LEU A 94 12.99 -1.98 -1.36
N SER A 95 14.22 -2.39 -1.65
CA SER A 95 14.51 -3.33 -2.73
C SER A 95 14.91 -4.69 -2.18
N PHE A 96 14.55 -5.76 -2.89
CA PHE A 96 14.80 -7.14 -2.45
C PHE A 96 15.86 -7.83 -3.31
N HIS A 97 16.59 -8.74 -2.68
CA HIS A 97 17.42 -9.76 -3.29
C HIS A 97 16.87 -11.15 -2.94
N ASN A 98 17.10 -12.12 -3.84
CA ASN A 98 16.67 -13.52 -3.65
C ASN A 98 15.18 -13.60 -3.23
N VAL A 99 14.32 -13.01 -4.06
CA VAL A 99 12.88 -12.98 -3.85
C VAL A 99 12.29 -14.40 -3.97
N SER A 100 11.32 -14.70 -3.12
CA SER A 100 10.67 -16.00 -3.00
C SER A 100 9.16 -15.85 -2.78
N GLU A 101 8.40 -16.93 -2.87
CA GLU A 101 6.97 -16.92 -2.56
C GLU A 101 6.67 -16.48 -1.11
N ALA A 102 7.61 -16.65 -0.19
CA ALA A 102 7.47 -16.19 1.19
C ALA A 102 7.44 -14.66 1.30
N ASP A 103 7.82 -13.93 0.25
CA ASP A 103 7.79 -12.47 0.21
C ASP A 103 6.45 -11.91 -0.30
N VAL A 104 5.53 -12.77 -0.73
CA VAL A 104 4.13 -12.41 -0.96
C VAL A 104 3.50 -12.00 0.37
N GLY A 105 2.72 -10.92 0.36
CA GLY A 105 2.06 -10.41 1.56
C GLY A 105 1.99 -8.90 1.56
N PHE A 106 1.73 -8.34 2.73
CA PHE A 106 1.59 -6.91 2.90
C PHE A 106 2.81 -6.30 3.57
N TYR A 107 3.13 -5.10 3.13
CA TYR A 107 4.24 -4.30 3.63
C TYR A 107 3.74 -2.90 3.94
N SER A 108 4.37 -2.26 4.91
CA SER A 108 4.08 -0.87 5.27
C SER A 108 5.37 -0.10 5.36
N CYS A 109 5.37 1.04 4.66
CA CYS A 109 6.35 2.09 4.82
C CYS A 109 5.75 3.15 5.74
N PHE A 110 6.26 3.23 6.97
CA PHE A 110 5.73 4.08 8.02
C PHE A 110 6.72 5.20 8.35
N LEU A 111 6.33 6.44 8.10
CA LEU A 111 7.16 7.62 8.31
C LEU A 111 6.62 8.43 9.49
N HIS A 112 7.53 8.83 10.37
CA HIS A 112 7.31 9.84 11.38
C HIS A 112 7.89 11.16 10.89
N THR A 113 7.07 12.19 10.82
CA THR A 113 7.40 13.50 10.29
C THR A 113 6.97 14.61 11.24
N PHE A 114 7.65 15.75 11.15
CA PHE A 114 7.27 16.98 11.84
C PHE A 114 7.03 18.09 10.81
N PRO A 115 5.92 18.85 10.90
CA PRO A 115 4.93 18.88 11.98
C PRO A 115 3.71 17.96 11.78
N HIS A 116 3.55 17.34 10.60
CA HIS A 116 2.31 16.67 10.23
C HIS A 116 2.08 15.28 10.85
N GLY A 117 3.03 14.74 11.62
CA GLY A 117 2.81 13.55 12.44
C GLY A 117 3.30 12.28 11.76
N HIS A 118 2.41 11.42 11.30
CA HIS A 118 2.81 10.18 10.63
C HIS A 118 2.20 10.09 9.24
N TRP A 119 2.88 9.37 8.37
CA TRP A 119 2.40 9.01 7.05
C TRP A 119 2.71 7.54 6.81
N GLU A 120 1.78 6.83 6.19
CA GLU A 120 1.89 5.40 5.94
C GLU A 120 1.53 5.11 4.49
N LYS A 121 2.33 4.27 3.83
CA LYS A 121 1.99 3.64 2.55
C LYS A 121 2.00 2.13 2.71
N VAL A 122 0.87 1.51 2.43
CA VAL A 122 0.68 0.05 2.50
C VAL A 122 0.76 -0.53 1.10
N ILE A 123 1.58 -1.58 0.94
CA ILE A 123 1.88 -2.20 -0.34
C ILE A 123 1.58 -3.70 -0.25
N GLN A 124 0.78 -4.19 -1.18
CA GLN A 124 0.49 -5.61 -1.34
C GLN A 124 1.40 -6.20 -2.42
N VAL A 125 2.24 -7.18 -2.05
CA VAL A 125 2.99 -7.98 -3.01
C VAL A 125 2.17 -9.23 -3.33
N VAL A 126 1.86 -9.43 -4.61
CA VAL A 126 1.11 -10.61 -5.09
C VAL A 126 1.96 -11.51 -5.95
N ALA A 127 1.67 -12.81 -5.93
CA ALA A 127 2.35 -13.79 -6.77
C ALA A 127 2.19 -13.44 -8.26
N SER A 128 3.22 -13.74 -9.06
CA SER A 128 3.30 -13.32 -10.47
C SER A 128 2.14 -13.83 -11.33
N ASP A 129 1.59 -15.00 -11.01
CA ASP A 129 0.46 -15.65 -11.68
C ASP A 129 -0.89 -15.03 -11.30
N ARG A 130 -0.97 -14.33 -10.16
CA ARG A 130 -2.17 -13.62 -9.67
C ARG A 130 -2.20 -12.14 -10.03
N PHE A 131 -1.12 -11.63 -10.64
CA PHE A 131 -1.07 -10.25 -11.10
C PHE A 131 -1.68 -10.15 -12.51
N GLU A 132 -2.97 -9.85 -12.57
CA GLU A 132 -3.70 -9.71 -13.83
C GLU A 132 -3.80 -8.23 -14.26
N ILE A 133 -3.31 -7.93 -15.46
CA ILE A 133 -3.42 -6.61 -16.11
C ILE A 133 -4.54 -6.62 -17.16
N ALA A 134 -5.42 -7.63 -17.15
CA ALA A 134 -6.38 -7.89 -18.22
C ALA A 134 -7.58 -6.93 -18.21
N VAL A 135 -7.31 -5.63 -18.34
CA VAL A 135 -8.32 -4.61 -18.60
C VAL A 135 -8.08 -4.05 -20.00
N PRO A 136 -8.91 -4.42 -20.99
CA PRO A 136 -8.89 -3.78 -22.29
C PRO A 136 -9.09 -2.27 -22.12
N SER A 137 -8.28 -1.47 -22.82
CA SER A 137 -8.49 -0.02 -22.85
C SER A 137 -9.84 0.27 -23.54
N ASN A 138 -10.76 0.87 -22.79
CA ASN A 138 -12.08 1.26 -23.31
C ASN A 138 -12.06 2.63 -24.00
N SER A 139 -10.98 3.41 -23.83
CA SER A 139 -10.83 4.74 -24.39
C SER A 139 -9.35 5.13 -24.46
N HIS A 140 -8.99 5.94 -25.46
CA HIS A 140 -7.64 6.47 -25.64
C HIS A 140 -7.69 8.00 -25.67
N ILE A 141 -6.95 8.65 -24.75
CA ILE A 141 -6.86 10.10 -24.62
C ILE A 141 -5.42 10.51 -24.94
N ILE A 142 -5.24 11.52 -25.77
CA ILE A 142 -3.94 12.11 -26.12
C ILE A 142 -3.96 13.56 -25.65
N SER A 143 -2.91 14.00 -24.97
CA SER A 143 -2.75 15.38 -24.48
C SER A 143 -1.28 15.76 -24.55
N GLU A 144 -1.01 17.05 -24.69
CA GLU A 144 0.37 17.56 -24.74
C GLU A 144 0.97 17.67 -23.32
N ALA A 145 2.30 17.61 -23.23
CA ALA A 145 3.00 17.74 -21.96
C ALA A 145 2.73 19.13 -21.34
N GLY A 146 2.20 19.13 -20.11
CA GLY A 146 1.87 20.36 -19.37
C GLY A 146 0.39 20.76 -19.43
N GLU A 147 -0.43 20.05 -20.20
CA GLU A 147 -1.89 20.22 -20.18
C GLU A 147 -2.56 19.42 -19.05
N ASN A 148 -3.72 19.89 -18.60
CA ASN A 148 -4.53 19.19 -17.61
C ASN A 148 -5.40 18.11 -18.27
N VAL A 149 -5.28 16.87 -17.81
CA VAL A 149 -6.09 15.74 -18.28
C VAL A 149 -7.22 15.47 -17.30
N THR A 150 -8.46 15.43 -17.80
CA THR A 150 -9.65 15.07 -17.01
C THR A 150 -10.09 13.66 -17.34
N LEU A 151 -10.02 12.75 -16.36
CA LEU A 151 -10.54 11.39 -16.49
C LEU A 151 -11.96 11.34 -15.93
N THR A 152 -12.87 10.62 -16.61
CA THR A 152 -14.27 10.47 -16.18
C THR A 152 -14.65 9.00 -16.08
N CYS A 153 -15.38 8.66 -15.02
CA CYS A 153 -15.92 7.33 -14.81
C CYS A 153 -17.45 7.38 -14.99
N GLN A 154 -17.99 6.55 -15.88
CA GLN A 154 -19.43 6.44 -16.09
C GLN A 154 -20.00 5.31 -15.24
N LEU A 155 -20.79 5.66 -14.22
CA LEU A 155 -21.40 4.67 -13.34
C LEU A 155 -22.64 4.02 -13.99
N PRO A 156 -22.83 2.69 -13.84
CA PRO A 156 -24.03 2.02 -14.33
C PRO A 156 -25.24 2.48 -13.50
N GLY A 157 -26.18 3.21 -14.12
CA GLY A 157 -27.29 3.87 -13.42
C GLY A 157 -28.35 2.96 -12.78
N LYS A 158 -28.16 1.64 -12.74
CA LYS A 158 -29.16 0.69 -12.23
C LYS A 158 -28.94 0.24 -10.78
N TRP A 159 -27.76 0.43 -10.20
CA TRP A 159 -27.41 -0.13 -8.89
C TRP A 159 -26.72 0.89 -8.00
N PRO A 160 -26.96 0.86 -6.67
CA PRO A 160 -26.25 1.72 -5.74
C PRO A 160 -24.76 1.40 -5.80
N VAL A 161 -23.96 2.43 -6.08
CA VAL A 161 -22.51 2.34 -6.07
C VAL A 161 -22.04 2.69 -4.66
N HIS A 162 -21.38 1.75 -4.00
CA HIS A 162 -20.89 1.95 -2.63
C HIS A 162 -19.53 2.65 -2.59
N GLN A 163 -18.66 2.34 -3.54
CA GLN A 163 -17.31 2.84 -3.62
C GLN A 163 -16.88 2.99 -5.08
N VAL A 164 -16.11 4.04 -5.38
CA VAL A 164 -15.43 4.24 -6.65
C VAL A 164 -13.94 4.41 -6.39
N THR A 165 -13.12 3.60 -7.05
CA THR A 165 -11.66 3.65 -6.98
C THR A 165 -11.09 4.06 -8.33
N TRP A 166 -9.99 4.82 -8.29
CA TRP A 166 -9.17 5.14 -9.44
C TRP A 166 -7.81 4.49 -9.28
N GLU A 167 -7.40 3.71 -10.27
CA GLU A 167 -6.15 2.96 -10.24
C GLU A 167 -5.31 3.29 -11.47
N LYS A 168 -4.00 3.42 -11.27
CA LYS A 168 -3.02 3.51 -12.35
C LYS A 168 -2.38 2.14 -12.54
N ILE A 169 -2.70 1.49 -13.65
CA ILE A 169 -2.22 0.14 -13.96
C ILE A 169 -0.92 0.24 -14.76
N GLN A 170 0.12 -0.46 -14.29
CA GLN A 170 1.44 -0.56 -14.90
C GLN A 170 1.86 -2.05 -15.00
N PRO A 171 2.86 -2.41 -15.82
CA PRO A 171 3.25 -3.81 -16.03
C PRO A 171 3.64 -4.61 -14.77
N HIS A 172 4.10 -3.92 -13.73
CA HIS A 172 4.61 -4.53 -12.50
C HIS A 172 3.97 -3.97 -11.22
N GLN A 173 3.06 -2.99 -11.37
CA GLN A 173 2.52 -2.21 -10.27
C GLN A 173 1.14 -1.67 -10.60
N ILE A 174 0.24 -1.62 -9.63
CA ILE A 174 -1.05 -0.95 -9.70
C ILE A 174 -1.12 0.02 -8.52
N ASP A 175 -1.28 1.31 -8.79
CA ASP A 175 -1.37 2.35 -7.76
C ASP A 175 -2.80 2.80 -7.57
N LEU A 176 -3.31 2.73 -6.34
CA LEU A 176 -4.57 3.36 -5.95
C LEU A 176 -4.34 4.88 -5.88
N LEU A 177 -4.96 5.63 -6.78
CA LEU A 177 -4.86 7.09 -6.83
C LEU A 177 -5.83 7.77 -5.87
N THR A 178 -7.06 7.26 -5.81
CA THR A 178 -8.09 7.77 -4.91
C THR A 178 -9.27 6.80 -4.79
N SER A 179 -9.97 6.85 -3.67
CA SER A 179 -11.22 6.12 -3.45
C SER A 179 -12.28 7.04 -2.86
N CYS A 180 -13.50 6.96 -3.37
CA CYS A 180 -14.66 7.69 -2.87
C CYS A 180 -15.72 6.70 -2.38
N ASN A 181 -16.05 6.76 -1.08
CA ASN A 181 -17.11 5.96 -0.47
C ASN A 181 -18.39 6.79 -0.42
N PHE A 182 -19.49 6.29 -1.00
CA PHE A 182 -20.79 6.97 -1.03
C PHE A 182 -21.63 6.70 0.22
N VAL A 183 -21.11 5.91 1.17
CA VAL A 183 -21.75 5.55 2.43
C VAL A 183 -21.32 6.53 3.53
N GLY A 184 -21.82 7.77 3.52
CA GLY A 184 -21.65 8.69 4.65
C GLY A 184 -21.38 10.17 4.34
N CYS A 185 -22.23 10.83 3.55
CA CYS A 185 -22.49 12.26 3.73
C CYS A 185 -23.83 12.40 4.44
N GLY A 186 -23.80 12.52 5.76
CA GLY A 186 -24.93 12.81 6.63
C GLY A 186 -24.50 13.80 7.70
#